data_AF-A0AAW8RCC3-F1
#
_entry.id   AF-A0AAW8RCC3-F1
#
_cell.length_a   1.000
_cell.length_b   1.000
_cell.length_c   1.000
_cell.angle_alpha   90.00
_cell.angle_beta   90.00
_cell.angle_gamma   90.00
#
_symmetry.space_group_name_H-M   'P 1'
#
loop_
_entity.id
_entity.type
_entity.pdbx_description
1 polymer ?
#
loop_
_entity_poly.entity_id
_entity_poly.type
_entity_poly.pdbx_seq_one_letter_code
_entity_poly.pdbx_strand_id
1 'polypeptide(L)'
;MRYFDQYVKLIESGKISVCIETLLAIKRVKRFKKKYTFKQEEADKRINFIENECSNTKGLSGKLKLALPQKVWLETSWGFYHDVEVTKTNPDTLEEFKATEERRLIHETPIIVPRGTGKSTLGSAIGMVGMIIDGEFGADVQMLAYQREQAHILFNAARAMMNNEESVLHLMREEDVLRSTKQGIRYEDTNSLMSIKTSDYETLDGTNAHYNIFDEVHTYDDDFIKVVNDGSSRKRKNWMTWYISTNGTKRDKLFDKYYDIWIKILKGEIENDSVMPWIYKLDSPEEIHKPELWMKAMPLIGITTEKETIQADIDMSQNDPAQQAELMAKTFNLPVNNYLAYFTNKECKGNSSKFKPERFVGDDRSSAKVVVGMDLSDVNDICSISFMNVDGEERHYINKKYMPRHIMEKLPRKSKEQYERWEAEGVLTIHDYDNNDHRFIFDDVRAFMKEKKMYPIAIGYDKWQSKEIIKYFTDYYGDICYPVEQTTKELSSPLKIYKSKIQLGKILFDDPVSTWCHSNVVVKYDANKNVFPNKAKAKNKIDVFASQLDAFVIYEKKKDELSYYFN
;
A
#
# COMPACT_ATOMS: atom_id res chain seq x y z
N MET A 1 32.88 3.32 -1.07
CA MET A 1 31.79 3.82 -0.20
C MET A 1 31.90 3.05 1.11
N ARG A 2 32.29 3.70 2.20
CA ARG A 2 32.67 3.01 3.45
C ARG A 2 31.52 2.18 4.02
N TYR A 3 30.35 2.79 4.21
CA TYR A 3 29.24 2.16 4.93
C TYR A 3 28.43 1.23 4.02
N PHE A 4 28.18 1.63 2.78
CA PHE A 4 27.47 0.83 1.79
C PHE A 4 28.23 -0.46 1.47
N ASP A 5 29.55 -0.39 1.22
CA ASP A 5 30.32 -1.58 0.89
C ASP A 5 30.40 -2.56 2.10
N GLN A 6 30.44 -2.03 3.33
CA GLN A 6 30.32 -2.84 4.56
C GLN A 6 28.95 -3.52 4.67
N TYR A 7 27.87 -2.78 4.41
CA TYR A 7 26.49 -3.32 4.48
C TYR A 7 26.27 -4.43 3.44
N VAL A 8 26.72 -4.20 2.20
CA VAL A 8 26.67 -5.22 1.13
C VAL A 8 27.44 -6.47 1.51
N LYS A 9 28.63 -6.35 2.11
CA LYS A 9 29.42 -7.51 2.56
C LYS A 9 28.70 -8.34 3.64
N LEU A 10 27.94 -7.68 4.54
CA LEU A 10 27.16 -8.39 5.55
C LEU A 10 25.96 -9.12 4.95
N ILE A 11 25.36 -8.57 3.91
CA ILE A 11 24.27 -9.22 3.16
C ILE A 11 24.80 -10.41 2.36
N GLU A 12 25.89 -10.22 1.60
CA GLU A 12 26.52 -11.27 0.77
C GLU A 12 27.08 -12.43 1.62
N SER A 13 27.45 -12.17 2.88
CA SER A 13 27.85 -13.22 3.83
C SER A 13 26.69 -13.91 4.56
N GLY A 14 25.44 -13.50 4.32
CA GLY A 14 24.26 -14.06 4.98
C GLY A 14 24.06 -13.61 6.44
N LYS A 15 24.84 -12.64 6.94
CA LYS A 15 24.67 -12.10 8.30
C LYS A 15 23.45 -11.19 8.43
N ILE A 16 23.05 -10.56 7.33
CA ILE A 16 21.90 -9.66 7.27
C ILE A 16 20.97 -10.11 6.15
N SER A 17 19.68 -10.29 6.49
CA SER A 17 18.61 -10.51 5.53
C SER A 17 17.97 -9.17 5.18
N VAL A 18 17.72 -8.94 3.88
CA VAL A 18 17.05 -7.73 3.37
C VAL A 18 15.91 -8.11 2.44
N CYS A 19 14.89 -7.25 2.35
CA CYS A 19 13.75 -7.45 1.46
C CYS A 19 14.10 -7.19 -0.02
N ILE A 20 13.19 -7.59 -0.91
CA ILE A 20 13.35 -7.42 -2.35
C ILE A 20 13.60 -5.95 -2.72
N GLU A 21 12.86 -5.02 -2.14
CA GLU A 21 12.99 -3.58 -2.42
C GLU A 21 14.37 -3.04 -2.00
N THR A 22 14.89 -3.44 -0.83
CA THR A 22 16.25 -3.09 -0.39
C THR A 22 17.32 -3.66 -1.33
N LEU A 23 17.14 -4.90 -1.83
CA LEU A 23 18.06 -5.47 -2.82
C LEU A 23 18.08 -4.68 -4.13
N LEU A 24 16.93 -4.19 -4.58
CA LEU A 24 16.84 -3.30 -5.74
C LEU A 24 17.54 -1.97 -5.49
N ALA A 25 17.40 -1.38 -4.30
CA ALA A 25 18.13 -0.17 -3.91
C ALA A 25 19.65 -0.39 -3.93
N ILE A 26 20.13 -1.52 -3.42
CA ILE A 26 21.54 -1.91 -3.49
C ILE A 26 22.03 -2.02 -4.94
N LYS A 27 21.24 -2.67 -5.81
CA LYS A 27 21.56 -2.77 -7.25
C LYS A 27 21.65 -1.39 -7.89
N ARG A 28 20.75 -0.48 -7.52
CA ARG A 28 20.74 0.92 -7.97
C ARG A 28 22.01 1.68 -7.54
N VAL A 29 22.42 1.57 -6.29
CA VAL A 29 23.68 2.17 -5.79
C VAL A 29 24.90 1.58 -6.51
N LYS A 30 24.95 0.26 -6.71
CA LYS A 30 26.02 -0.40 -7.49
C LYS A 30 26.10 0.14 -8.93
N ARG A 31 24.97 0.52 -9.54
CA ARG A 31 24.94 1.22 -10.84
C ARG A 31 25.45 2.65 -10.72
N PHE A 32 25.05 3.40 -9.69
CA PHE A 32 25.52 4.78 -9.47
C PHE A 32 27.03 4.86 -9.32
N LYS A 33 27.65 3.93 -8.59
CA LYS A 33 29.12 3.83 -8.47
C LYS A 33 29.86 3.72 -9.81
N LYS A 34 29.18 3.26 -10.87
CA LYS A 34 29.76 3.14 -12.22
C LYS A 34 29.51 4.36 -13.11
N LYS A 35 28.51 5.18 -12.79
CA LYS A 35 28.00 6.28 -13.64
C LYS A 35 28.35 7.66 -13.09
N TYR A 36 28.52 7.79 -11.78
CA TYR A 36 28.62 9.07 -11.08
C TYR A 36 29.83 9.13 -10.16
N THR A 37 30.26 10.36 -9.86
CA THR A 37 31.36 10.62 -8.93
C THR A 37 30.85 10.44 -7.51
N PHE A 38 31.55 9.63 -6.71
CA PHE A 38 31.23 9.46 -5.29
C PHE A 38 32.28 10.13 -4.41
N LYS A 39 31.85 11.00 -3.49
CA LYS A 39 32.68 11.76 -2.56
C LYS A 39 32.41 11.31 -1.13
N GLN A 40 33.34 10.57 -0.54
CA GLN A 40 33.16 10.01 0.80
C GLN A 40 33.19 11.11 1.86
N GLU A 41 34.05 12.12 1.70
CA GLU A 41 34.19 13.23 2.63
C GLU A 41 32.89 14.04 2.79
N GLU A 42 32.09 14.16 1.72
CA GLU A 42 30.79 14.82 1.76
C GLU A 42 29.79 14.04 2.61
N ALA A 43 29.77 12.72 2.52
CA ALA A 43 28.94 11.90 3.41
C ALA A 43 29.46 11.94 4.86
N ASP A 44 30.76 11.75 5.05
CA ASP A 44 31.40 11.60 6.36
C ASP A 44 31.25 12.86 7.21
N LYS A 45 31.43 14.07 6.66
CA LYS A 45 31.30 15.30 7.46
C LYS A 45 29.92 15.46 8.08
N ARG A 46 28.87 15.04 7.35
CA ARG A 46 27.47 15.12 7.80
C ARG A 46 27.13 14.01 8.79
N ILE A 47 27.58 12.78 8.53
CA ILE A 47 27.43 11.65 9.44
C ILE A 47 28.15 11.93 10.76
N ASN A 48 29.38 12.43 10.71
CA ASN A 48 30.18 12.76 11.90
C ASN A 48 29.52 13.87 12.73
N PHE A 49 29.00 14.91 12.09
CA PHE A 49 28.22 15.94 12.80
C PHE A 49 27.03 15.31 13.54
N ILE A 50 26.25 14.43 12.89
CA ILE A 50 25.12 13.76 13.55
C ILE A 50 25.60 12.93 14.75
N GLU A 51 26.67 12.13 14.62
CA GLU A 51 27.12 11.24 15.69
C GLU A 51 27.87 11.92 16.85
N ASN A 52 28.37 13.13 16.61
CA ASN A 52 29.14 13.91 17.58
C ASN A 52 28.33 15.02 18.25
N GLU A 53 27.38 15.64 17.52
CA GLU A 53 26.68 16.83 17.96
C GLU A 53 25.19 16.61 18.21
N CYS A 54 24.53 15.70 17.48
CA CYS A 54 23.13 15.39 17.75
C CYS A 54 22.99 14.37 18.88
N SER A 55 21.90 14.48 19.64
CA SER A 55 21.58 13.60 20.77
C SER A 55 20.18 13.00 20.66
N ASN A 56 19.98 11.88 21.33
CA ASN A 56 18.65 11.31 21.51
C ASN A 56 17.82 12.22 22.42
N THR A 57 16.59 12.50 22.01
CA THR A 57 15.68 13.44 22.71
C THR A 57 14.59 12.73 23.49
N LYS A 58 14.43 11.42 23.27
CA LYS A 58 13.49 10.52 23.95
C LYS A 58 14.16 9.15 24.12
N GLY A 59 13.96 8.51 25.26
CA GLY A 59 14.57 7.22 25.58
C GLY A 59 15.96 7.36 26.21
N LEU A 60 16.93 6.55 25.75
CA LEU A 60 18.31 6.56 26.23
C LEU A 60 18.98 7.92 25.96
N SER A 61 19.38 8.61 27.04
CA SER A 61 20.14 9.86 26.96
C SER A 61 21.52 9.63 26.33
N GLY A 62 22.02 10.62 25.59
CA GLY A 62 23.35 10.60 25.00
C GLY A 62 23.37 10.90 23.50
N LYS A 63 24.57 10.83 22.91
CA LYS A 63 24.79 11.12 21.49
C LYS A 63 24.01 10.16 20.59
N LEU A 64 23.45 10.68 19.50
CA LEU A 64 22.73 9.90 18.50
C LEU A 64 23.72 9.02 17.73
N LYS A 65 23.82 7.75 18.09
CA LYS A 65 24.66 6.78 17.38
C LYS A 65 23.89 6.15 16.23
N LEU A 66 24.41 6.32 15.01
CA LEU A 66 23.77 5.83 13.82
C LEU A 66 24.12 4.36 13.60
N ALA A 67 23.10 3.53 13.38
CA ALA A 67 23.30 2.15 12.95
C ALA A 67 23.81 2.12 11.50
N LEU A 68 24.39 0.99 11.10
CA LEU A 68 24.93 0.81 9.75
C LEU A 68 23.89 1.11 8.65
N PRO A 69 22.63 0.63 8.69
CA PRO A 69 21.63 1.00 7.69
C PRO A 69 21.38 2.50 7.59
N GLN A 70 21.32 3.21 8.74
CA GLN A 70 21.17 4.66 8.75
C GLN A 70 22.36 5.35 8.07
N LYS A 71 23.59 4.92 8.34
CA LYS A 71 24.78 5.45 7.66
C LYS A 71 24.74 5.20 6.16
N VAL A 72 24.20 4.07 5.71
CA VAL A 72 23.99 3.79 4.27
C VAL A 72 22.98 4.75 3.64
N TRP A 73 21.85 5.02 4.31
CA TRP A 73 20.86 5.98 3.80
C TRP A 73 21.48 7.37 3.61
N LEU A 74 22.23 7.83 4.61
CA LEU A 74 22.89 9.13 4.58
C LEU A 74 24.04 9.18 3.56
N GLU A 75 24.90 8.16 3.53
CA GLU A 75 26.03 8.07 2.61
C GLU A 75 25.58 8.06 1.15
N THR A 76 24.50 7.35 0.85
CA THR A 76 23.94 7.27 -0.51
C THR A 76 23.20 8.54 -0.93
N SER A 77 22.67 9.31 0.03
CA SER A 77 21.95 10.55 -0.27
C SER A 77 22.88 11.75 -0.47
N TRP A 78 23.99 11.80 0.26
CA TRP A 78 24.91 12.95 0.20
C TRP A 78 26.16 12.73 -0.64
N GLY A 79 26.54 11.48 -0.93
CA GLY A 79 27.86 11.19 -1.50
C GLY A 79 27.95 11.20 -3.03
N PHE A 80 26.85 11.15 -3.78
CA PHE A 80 26.89 11.10 -5.26
C PHE A 80 26.77 12.48 -5.89
N TYR A 81 27.64 12.75 -6.87
CA TYR A 81 27.74 14.00 -7.62
C TYR A 81 27.86 13.75 -9.12
N HIS A 82 27.44 14.73 -9.90
CA HIS A 82 27.57 14.71 -11.35
C HIS A 82 27.73 16.12 -11.93
N ASP A 83 28.38 16.19 -13.08
CA ASP A 83 28.49 17.43 -13.84
C ASP A 83 27.21 17.68 -14.66
N VAL A 84 26.74 18.92 -14.64
CA VAL A 84 25.58 19.39 -15.39
C VAL A 84 26.00 20.57 -16.23
N GLU A 85 25.77 20.48 -17.54
CA GLU A 85 25.89 21.64 -18.42
C GLU A 85 24.64 22.52 -18.26
N VAL A 86 24.86 23.79 -17.93
CA VAL A 86 23.80 24.78 -17.79
C VAL A 86 24.06 25.95 -18.71
N THR A 87 22.99 26.48 -19.28
CA THR A 87 23.03 27.77 -19.95
C THR A 87 22.83 28.86 -18.91
N LYS A 88 23.77 29.81 -18.86
CA LYS A 88 23.67 31.02 -18.04
C LYS A 88 23.58 32.24 -18.94
N THR A 89 23.03 33.31 -18.41
CA THR A 89 22.95 34.59 -19.09
C THR A 89 23.82 35.59 -18.34
N ASN A 90 24.72 36.26 -19.05
CA ASN A 90 25.46 37.37 -18.48
C ASN A 90 24.47 38.50 -18.13
N PRO A 91 24.41 38.99 -16.88
CA PRO A 91 23.42 39.98 -16.48
C PRO A 91 23.61 41.34 -17.15
N ASP A 92 24.82 41.67 -17.59
CA ASP A 92 25.15 42.96 -18.20
C ASP A 92 24.98 42.94 -19.73
N THR A 93 25.36 41.84 -20.39
CA THR A 93 25.31 41.72 -21.86
C THR A 93 24.08 40.98 -22.38
N LEU A 94 23.37 40.25 -21.50
CA LEU A 94 22.27 39.33 -21.83
C LEU A 94 22.66 38.18 -22.77
N GLU A 95 23.95 37.97 -23.01
CA GLU A 95 24.44 36.87 -23.83
C GLU A 95 24.42 35.56 -23.05
N GLU A 96 23.97 34.50 -23.73
CA GLU A 96 23.99 33.15 -23.19
C GLU A 96 25.37 32.51 -23.31
N PHE A 97 25.80 31.82 -22.27
CA PHE A 97 27.01 31.00 -22.28
C PHE A 97 26.77 29.67 -21.56
N LYS A 98 27.51 28.64 -21.98
CA LYS A 98 27.50 27.33 -21.35
C LYS A 98 28.49 27.30 -20.19
N ALA A 99 28.03 26.80 -19.05
CA ALA A 99 28.86 26.54 -17.89
C ALA A 99 28.63 25.10 -17.41
N THR A 100 29.69 24.45 -16.96
CA THR A 100 29.60 23.16 -16.27
C THR A 100 29.53 23.40 -14.77
N GLU A 101 28.53 22.83 -14.12
CA GLU A 101 28.37 22.87 -12.67
C GLU A 101 28.31 21.45 -12.12
N GLU A 102 29.14 21.17 -11.12
CA GLU A 102 29.00 19.94 -10.35
C GLU A 102 27.82 20.08 -9.37
N ARG A 103 26.93 19.10 -9.34
CA ARG A 103 25.74 19.07 -8.47
C ARG A 103 25.63 17.75 -7.74
N ARG A 104 25.00 17.80 -6.55
CA ARG A 104 24.57 16.58 -5.84
C ARG A 104 23.54 15.86 -6.71
N LEU A 105 23.69 14.55 -6.86
CA LEU A 105 22.81 13.73 -7.67
C LEU A 105 21.44 13.54 -7.00
N ILE A 106 21.44 13.16 -5.72
CA ILE A 106 20.22 12.77 -5.00
C ILE A 106 19.57 14.01 -4.38
N HIS A 107 18.34 14.25 -4.78
CA HIS A 107 17.47 15.30 -4.23
C HIS A 107 16.34 14.71 -3.40
N GLU A 108 15.96 13.45 -3.60
CA GLU A 108 14.84 12.85 -2.89
C GLU A 108 15.24 11.51 -2.27
N THR A 109 15.08 11.40 -0.95
CA THR A 109 15.40 10.17 -0.20
C THR A 109 14.19 9.68 0.58
N PRO A 110 13.41 8.74 0.01
CA PRO A 110 12.40 8.01 0.77
C PRO A 110 13.01 6.96 1.71
N ILE A 111 12.65 7.01 3.00
CA ILE A 111 12.99 6.03 4.02
C ILE A 111 11.70 5.46 4.60
N ILE A 112 11.32 4.27 4.14
CA ILE A 112 10.11 3.58 4.58
C ILE A 112 10.49 2.48 5.56
N VAL A 113 10.29 2.78 6.84
CA VAL A 113 10.68 1.92 7.97
C VAL A 113 9.56 1.86 9.01
N PRO A 114 9.45 0.77 9.79
CA PRO A 114 8.44 0.61 10.83
C PRO A 114 8.52 1.66 11.95
N ARG A 115 7.50 1.68 12.82
CA ARG A 115 7.54 2.49 14.05
C ARG A 115 8.65 1.99 14.99
N GLY A 116 9.08 2.86 15.92
CA GLY A 116 10.11 2.51 16.91
C GLY A 116 11.56 2.61 16.40
N THR A 117 11.80 3.09 15.19
CA THR A 117 13.13 3.19 14.56
C THR A 117 13.85 4.52 14.80
N GLY A 118 13.31 5.41 15.67
CA GLY A 118 13.91 6.72 15.93
C GLY A 118 13.87 7.68 14.73
N LYS A 119 13.00 7.43 13.76
CA LYS A 119 12.96 8.11 12.47
C LYS A 119 12.76 9.63 12.56
N SER A 120 11.88 10.11 13.45
CA SER A 120 11.66 11.56 13.64
C SER A 120 12.89 12.25 14.23
N THR A 121 13.62 11.62 15.16
CA THR A 121 14.89 12.14 15.71
C THR A 121 15.96 12.24 14.63
N LEU A 122 16.06 11.22 13.76
CA LEU A 122 16.95 11.27 12.60
C LEU A 122 16.58 12.42 11.65
N GLY A 123 15.29 12.63 11.38
CA GLY A 123 14.80 13.76 10.59
C GLY A 123 15.23 15.13 11.13
N SER A 124 15.15 15.32 12.46
CA SER A 124 15.66 16.53 13.12
C SER A 124 17.16 16.74 12.90
N ALA A 125 17.96 15.68 13.07
CA ALA A 125 19.41 15.73 12.86
C ALA A 125 19.78 16.03 11.40
N ILE A 126 19.05 15.45 10.44
CA ILE A 126 19.19 15.75 9.00
C ILE A 126 18.86 17.23 8.71
N GLY A 127 17.81 17.77 9.34
CA GLY A 127 17.50 19.19 9.21
C GLY A 127 18.62 20.09 9.75
N MET A 128 19.22 19.73 10.89
CA MET A 128 20.36 20.46 11.47
C MET A 128 21.57 20.43 10.52
N VAL A 129 21.84 19.29 9.88
CA VAL A 129 22.86 19.18 8.82
C VAL A 129 22.59 20.14 7.68
N GLY A 130 21.36 20.16 7.15
CA GLY A 130 20.98 21.05 6.05
C GLY A 130 21.14 22.54 6.38
N MET A 131 20.95 22.90 7.65
CA MET A 131 21.07 24.27 8.14
C MET A 131 22.52 24.69 8.41
N ILE A 132 23.36 23.79 8.97
CA ILE A 132 24.68 24.15 9.52
C ILE A 132 25.83 23.66 8.65
N ILE A 133 25.73 22.43 8.13
CA ILE A 133 26.87 21.72 7.50
C ILE A 133 26.88 21.87 5.97
N ASP A 134 25.72 22.09 5.35
CA ASP A 134 25.62 22.21 3.88
C ASP A 134 26.22 23.51 3.34
N GLY A 135 26.45 24.52 4.18
CA GLY A 135 27.11 25.78 3.81
C GLY A 135 26.31 26.67 2.86
N GLU A 136 25.02 26.39 2.68
CA GLU A 136 24.12 27.15 1.80
C GLU A 136 23.66 28.44 2.51
N PHE A 137 23.89 29.59 1.89
CA PHE A 137 23.41 30.87 2.43
C PHE A 137 21.87 30.95 2.34
N GLY A 138 21.25 31.36 3.44
CA GLY A 138 19.82 31.49 3.58
C GLY A 138 19.09 30.16 3.49
N ALA A 139 19.67 29.04 3.95
CA ALA A 139 19.03 27.74 3.86
C ALA A 139 17.70 27.74 4.63
N ASP A 140 16.59 27.49 3.93
CA ASP A 140 15.27 27.30 4.53
C ASP A 140 15.03 25.80 4.71
N VAL A 141 14.96 25.35 5.97
CA VAL A 141 14.79 23.96 6.38
C VAL A 141 13.39 23.77 6.95
N GLN A 142 12.56 23.03 6.23
CA GLN A 142 11.14 22.88 6.53
C GLN A 142 10.85 21.53 7.18
N MET A 143 10.30 21.57 8.38
CA MET A 143 9.77 20.40 9.08
C MET A 143 8.26 20.28 8.80
N LEU A 144 7.88 19.24 8.07
CA LEU A 144 6.53 19.07 7.53
C LEU A 144 5.89 17.78 8.08
N ALA A 145 4.67 17.90 8.57
CA ALA A 145 3.81 16.78 8.96
C ALA A 145 2.35 17.13 8.64
N TYR A 146 1.49 16.13 8.47
CA TYR A 146 0.05 16.37 8.23
C TYR A 146 -0.60 17.12 9.40
N GLN A 147 -0.24 16.76 10.63
CA GLN A 147 -0.67 17.47 11.85
C GLN A 147 0.46 18.34 12.38
N ARG A 148 0.15 19.59 12.73
CA ARG A 148 1.12 20.55 13.27
C ARG A 148 1.82 20.03 14.52
N GLU A 149 1.10 19.33 15.39
CA GLU A 149 1.63 18.71 16.60
C GLU A 149 2.74 17.69 16.29
N GLN A 150 2.62 16.96 15.18
CA GLN A 150 3.65 16.00 14.75
C GLN A 150 4.90 16.72 14.24
N ALA A 151 4.75 17.81 13.48
CA ALA A 151 5.89 18.62 13.05
C ALA A 151 6.62 19.26 14.25
N HIS A 152 5.89 19.62 15.30
CA HIS A 152 6.48 20.06 16.57
C HIS A 152 7.37 18.99 17.23
N ILE A 153 7.12 17.69 17.02
CA ILE A 153 7.98 16.64 17.56
C ILE A 153 9.38 16.72 16.95
N LEU A 154 9.49 16.88 15.62
CA LEU A 154 10.78 17.02 14.96
C LEU A 154 11.48 18.32 15.38
N PHE A 155 10.74 19.42 15.37
CA PHE A 155 11.30 20.72 15.69
C PHE A 155 11.78 20.80 17.16
N ASN A 156 11.00 20.28 18.10
CA ASN A 156 11.39 20.26 19.51
C ASN A 156 12.56 19.31 19.75
N ALA A 157 12.69 18.23 18.98
CA ALA A 157 13.88 17.38 19.04
C ALA A 157 15.13 18.17 18.59
N ALA A 158 15.06 18.96 17.52
CA ALA A 158 16.16 19.84 17.13
C ALA A 158 16.51 20.85 18.25
N ARG A 159 15.50 21.48 18.86
CA ARG A 159 15.71 22.39 20.02
C ARG A 159 16.36 21.69 21.20
N ALA A 160 15.97 20.45 21.49
CA ALA A 160 16.55 19.68 22.58
C ALA A 160 18.03 19.33 22.33
N MET A 161 18.42 19.05 21.08
CA MET A 161 19.84 18.83 20.72
C MET A 161 20.70 20.06 21.01
N MET A 162 20.16 21.28 20.82
CA MET A 162 20.85 22.54 21.16
C MET A 162 21.08 22.76 22.66
N ASN A 163 20.38 22.02 23.52
CA ASN A 163 20.52 22.14 24.97
C ASN A 163 21.49 21.10 25.55
N ASN A 164 22.11 20.26 24.71
CA ASN A 164 23.08 19.28 25.18
C ASN A 164 24.45 19.94 25.40
N GLU A 165 24.84 20.12 26.67
CA GLU A 165 26.08 20.79 27.10
C GLU A 165 27.35 20.16 26.51
N GLU A 166 27.32 18.88 26.11
CA GLU A 166 28.45 18.20 25.48
C GLU A 166 28.59 18.46 23.96
N SER A 167 27.67 19.22 23.36
CA SER A 167 27.66 19.50 21.92
C SER A 167 28.08 20.95 21.60
N VAL A 168 28.76 21.12 20.47
CA VAL A 168 28.99 22.40 19.83
C VAL A 168 27.69 23.16 19.56
N LEU A 169 26.56 22.48 19.37
CA LEU A 169 25.25 23.12 19.21
C LEU A 169 24.84 23.93 20.45
N HIS A 170 25.23 23.49 21.64
CA HIS A 170 24.99 24.23 22.88
C HIS A 170 25.87 25.47 22.96
N LEU A 171 27.15 25.35 22.61
CA LEU A 171 28.05 26.51 22.54
C LEU A 171 27.56 27.55 21.53
N MET A 172 27.14 27.11 20.33
CA MET A 172 26.56 28.00 19.32
C MET A 172 25.29 28.70 19.82
N ARG A 173 24.50 28.04 20.67
CA ARG A 173 23.31 28.63 21.28
C ARG A 173 23.67 29.67 22.34
N GLU A 174 24.63 29.39 23.21
CA GLU A 174 25.07 30.32 24.26
C GLU A 174 25.73 31.58 23.66
N GLU A 175 26.42 31.43 22.52
CA GLU A 175 27.03 32.54 21.77
C GLU A 175 26.04 33.25 20.80
N ASP A 176 24.74 32.97 20.90
CA ASP A 176 23.67 33.54 20.05
C ASP A 176 23.81 33.31 18.53
N VAL A 177 24.73 32.43 18.11
CA VAL A 177 24.94 32.02 16.70
C VAL A 177 23.83 31.07 16.23
N LEU A 178 23.31 30.23 17.13
CA LEU A 178 22.22 29.29 16.86
C LEU A 178 21.07 29.52 17.84
N ARG A 179 20.08 30.33 17.45
CA ARG A 179 19.05 30.83 18.38
C ARG A 179 17.65 30.36 18.04
N SER A 180 16.86 30.07 19.08
CA SER A 180 15.44 29.79 18.94
C SER A 180 14.65 31.11 18.91
N THR A 181 13.92 31.35 17.84
CA THR A 181 13.08 32.55 17.63
C THR A 181 11.59 32.16 17.54
N LYS A 182 10.71 33.16 17.43
CA LYS A 182 9.27 32.91 17.15
C LYS A 182 9.05 32.25 15.78
N GLN A 183 9.95 32.46 14.82
CA GLN A 183 9.84 31.92 13.46
C GLN A 183 10.39 30.49 13.35
N GLY A 184 11.35 30.13 14.20
CA GLY A 184 12.11 28.88 14.06
C GLY A 184 13.48 28.95 14.74
N ILE A 185 14.33 27.95 14.50
CA ILE A 185 15.75 27.97 14.88
C ILE A 185 16.52 28.68 13.78
N ARG A 186 17.28 29.72 14.12
CA ARG A 186 18.06 30.52 13.19
C ARG A 186 19.55 30.27 13.41
N TYR A 187 20.27 30.05 12.31
CA TYR A 187 21.73 29.97 12.29
C TYR A 187 22.28 31.23 11.61
N GLU A 188 22.94 32.09 12.39
CA GLU A 188 23.27 33.46 11.97
C GLU A 188 24.33 33.51 10.87
N ASP A 189 25.38 32.68 10.94
CA ASP A 189 26.52 32.73 10.02
C ASP A 189 26.11 32.61 8.55
N THR A 190 25.07 31.83 8.28
CA THR A 190 24.51 31.62 6.93
C THR A 190 23.14 32.25 6.76
N ASN A 191 22.59 32.96 7.75
CA ASN A 191 21.21 33.44 7.77
C ASN A 191 20.17 32.33 7.48
N SER A 192 20.45 31.11 7.93
CA SER A 192 19.59 29.94 7.69
C SER A 192 18.49 29.82 8.75
N LEU A 193 17.37 29.24 8.37
CA LEU A 193 16.19 29.10 9.23
C LEU A 193 15.62 27.68 9.13
N MET A 194 15.49 27.02 10.27
CA MET A 194 14.68 25.82 10.42
C MET A 194 13.33 26.18 11.02
N SER A 195 12.23 25.82 10.35
CA SER A 195 10.87 26.15 10.81
C SER A 195 9.87 25.02 10.56
N ILE A 196 8.75 25.07 11.27
CA ILE A 196 7.60 24.19 11.03
C ILE A 196 6.75 24.80 9.92
N LYS A 197 6.39 23.98 8.94
CA LYS A 197 5.40 24.33 7.92
C LYS A 197 4.24 23.36 8.01
N THR A 198 3.02 23.90 8.05
CA THR A 198 1.78 23.12 7.94
C THR A 198 1.38 22.98 6.49
N SER A 199 0.52 22.02 6.20
CA SER A 199 0.01 21.73 4.86
C SER A 199 -0.99 22.77 4.33
N ASP A 200 -0.96 24.02 4.79
CA ASP A 200 -1.87 25.06 4.29
C ASP A 200 -1.34 25.60 2.95
N TYR A 201 -2.08 25.35 1.87
CA TYR A 201 -1.67 25.58 0.47
C TYR A 201 -1.14 27.00 0.21
N GLU A 202 -1.74 28.02 0.86
CA GLU A 202 -1.33 29.43 0.73
C GLU A 202 0.08 29.72 1.25
N THR A 203 0.60 28.89 2.16
CA THR A 203 1.93 29.09 2.77
C THR A 203 3.06 28.37 2.04
N LEU A 204 2.72 27.52 1.06
CA LEU A 204 3.65 26.61 0.38
C LEU A 204 3.96 27.03 -1.06
N ASP A 205 3.12 27.87 -1.68
CA ASP A 205 3.42 28.44 -2.99
C ASP A 205 4.61 29.44 -2.89
N GLY A 206 5.55 29.33 -3.82
CA GLY A 206 6.78 30.12 -3.79
C GLY A 206 7.83 29.70 -2.76
N THR A 207 7.73 28.51 -2.16
CA THR A 207 8.76 27.96 -1.26
C THR A 207 10.15 27.91 -1.92
N ASN A 208 11.19 28.29 -1.15
CA ASN A 208 12.60 28.30 -1.55
C ASN A 208 13.42 27.43 -0.58
N ALA A 209 12.86 26.27 -0.25
CA ALA A 209 13.42 25.39 0.76
C ALA A 209 14.68 24.71 0.24
N HIS A 210 15.71 24.73 1.07
CA HIS A 210 16.91 23.93 0.87
C HIS A 210 16.65 22.50 1.29
N TYR A 211 16.06 22.28 2.47
CA TYR A 211 15.72 20.94 2.97
C TYR A 211 14.24 20.84 3.34
N ASN A 212 13.58 19.78 2.92
CA ASN A 212 12.20 19.46 3.26
C ASN A 212 12.15 18.10 3.97
N ILE A 213 11.66 18.06 5.20
CA ILE A 213 11.56 16.82 5.99
C ILE A 213 10.07 16.50 6.16
N PHE A 214 9.56 15.60 5.33
CA PHE A 214 8.18 15.11 5.44
C PHE A 214 8.15 13.89 6.36
N ASP A 215 7.63 14.06 7.58
CA ASP A 215 7.38 12.95 8.51
C ASP A 215 5.96 12.41 8.37
N GLU A 216 5.82 11.10 8.57
CA GLU A 216 4.59 10.32 8.46
C GLU A 216 3.81 10.57 7.15
N VAL A 217 4.52 10.52 6.01
CA VAL A 217 3.98 10.73 4.64
C VAL A 217 2.72 9.91 4.35
N HIS A 218 2.59 8.70 4.92
CA HIS A 218 1.39 7.86 4.82
C HIS A 218 0.09 8.49 5.36
N THR A 219 0.17 9.63 6.05
CA THR A 219 -0.98 10.35 6.60
C THR A 219 -1.48 11.49 5.72
N TYR A 220 -0.73 11.89 4.70
CA TYR A 220 -1.04 13.03 3.84
C TYR A 220 -2.15 12.69 2.85
N ASP A 221 -3.06 13.63 2.66
CA ASP A 221 -4.20 13.50 1.75
C ASP A 221 -3.96 14.24 0.42
N ASP A 222 -3.60 15.53 0.45
CA ASP A 222 -3.30 16.31 -0.77
C ASP A 222 -1.81 16.32 -1.14
N ASP A 223 -1.53 16.50 -2.43
CA ASP A 223 -0.19 16.44 -3.04
C ASP A 223 0.65 17.71 -2.79
N PHE A 224 0.83 18.08 -1.52
CA PHE A 224 1.68 19.20 -1.10
C PHE A 224 3.17 18.97 -1.41
N ILE A 225 3.58 17.70 -1.41
CA ILE A 225 4.96 17.27 -1.68
C ILE A 225 5.42 17.79 -3.03
N LYS A 226 4.59 17.61 -4.07
CA LYS A 226 4.92 18.07 -5.41
C LYS A 226 5.14 19.58 -5.46
N VAL A 227 4.27 20.37 -4.83
CA VAL A 227 4.37 21.84 -4.82
C VAL A 227 5.68 22.30 -4.18
N VAL A 228 6.02 21.73 -3.02
CA VAL A 228 7.24 22.08 -2.29
C VAL A 228 8.49 21.69 -3.07
N ASN A 229 8.55 20.47 -3.62
CA ASN A 229 9.70 20.01 -4.40
C ASN A 229 9.88 20.83 -5.70
N ASP A 230 8.80 21.15 -6.40
CA ASP A 230 8.83 21.99 -7.60
C ASP A 230 9.33 23.41 -7.27
N GLY A 231 8.93 23.97 -6.13
CA GLY A 231 9.41 25.26 -5.64
C GLY A 231 10.91 25.26 -5.32
N SER A 232 11.35 24.27 -4.54
CA SER A 232 12.76 24.07 -4.17
C SER A 232 13.67 23.87 -5.39
N SER A 233 13.31 22.95 -6.29
CA SER A 233 14.14 22.56 -7.43
C SER A 233 14.41 23.69 -8.42
N ARG A 234 13.50 24.66 -8.52
CA ARG A 234 13.66 25.84 -9.38
C ARG A 234 14.62 26.88 -8.81
N LYS A 235 14.77 26.93 -7.49
CA LYS A 235 15.46 28.03 -6.78
C LYS A 235 16.79 27.60 -6.14
N ARG A 236 16.95 26.32 -5.83
CA ARG A 236 18.13 25.78 -5.13
C ARG A 236 18.74 24.64 -5.92
N LYS A 237 20.06 24.68 -6.10
CA LYS A 237 20.78 23.64 -6.86
C LYS A 237 20.95 22.33 -6.07
N ASN A 238 21.12 22.44 -4.75
CA ASN A 238 21.41 21.31 -3.86
C ASN A 238 20.27 21.01 -2.89
N TRP A 239 19.03 21.28 -3.29
CA TRP A 239 17.85 21.01 -2.48
C TRP A 239 17.75 19.51 -2.15
N MET A 240 17.14 19.19 -1.01
CA MET A 240 16.84 17.82 -0.63
C MET A 240 15.49 17.68 0.05
N THR A 241 14.80 16.60 -0.28
CA THR A 241 13.57 16.17 0.37
C THR A 241 13.77 14.78 0.96
N TRP A 242 13.48 14.67 2.25
CA TRP A 242 13.49 13.40 2.98
C TRP A 242 12.07 13.00 3.29
N TYR A 243 11.69 11.79 2.88
CA TYR A 243 10.40 11.21 3.23
C TYR A 243 10.63 10.16 4.30
N ILE A 244 10.07 10.41 5.48
CA ILE A 244 10.18 9.50 6.61
C ILE A 244 8.78 8.99 6.88
N SER A 245 8.54 7.68 6.68
CA SER A 245 7.21 7.13 6.88
C SER A 245 7.23 5.64 7.18
N THR A 246 6.10 5.15 7.66
CA THR A 246 5.73 3.73 7.64
C THR A 246 4.87 3.44 6.40
N ASN A 247 4.60 2.16 6.10
CA ASN A 247 3.67 1.79 5.02
C ASN A 247 2.19 2.11 5.35
N GLY A 248 1.90 2.50 6.61
CA GLY A 248 0.57 2.89 7.04
C GLY A 248 -0.51 1.80 6.92
N THR A 249 -1.74 2.17 7.28
CA THR A 249 -2.93 1.31 7.16
C THR A 249 -3.97 1.83 6.16
N LYS A 250 -3.89 3.12 5.81
CA LYS A 250 -4.72 3.75 4.79
C LYS A 250 -4.18 3.40 3.41
N ARG A 251 -5.08 3.10 2.48
CA ARG A 251 -4.78 2.68 1.11
C ARG A 251 -5.51 3.58 0.12
N ASP A 252 -5.05 3.57 -1.12
CA ASP A 252 -5.55 4.39 -2.22
C ASP A 252 -5.39 5.90 -1.98
N LYS A 253 -4.33 6.28 -1.26
CA LYS A 253 -4.01 7.69 -0.93
C LYS A 253 -2.71 8.15 -1.59
N LEU A 254 -2.34 9.41 -1.32
CA LEU A 254 -1.12 10.04 -1.83
C LEU A 254 0.13 9.19 -1.64
N PHE A 255 0.28 8.59 -0.46
CA PHE A 255 1.44 7.75 -0.16
C PHE A 255 1.56 6.55 -1.09
N ASP A 256 0.46 5.87 -1.43
CA ASP A 256 0.53 4.70 -2.33
C ASP A 256 0.96 5.14 -3.75
N LYS A 257 0.56 6.34 -4.21
CA LYS A 257 1.02 6.92 -5.48
C LYS A 257 2.54 7.12 -5.47
N TYR A 258 3.09 7.72 -4.43
CA TYR A 258 4.54 7.91 -4.30
C TYR A 258 5.28 6.59 -4.11
N TYR A 259 4.73 5.68 -3.31
CA TYR A 259 5.28 4.35 -3.09
C TYR A 259 5.39 3.58 -4.41
N ASP A 260 4.34 3.58 -5.23
CA ASP A 260 4.36 2.96 -6.56
C ASP A 260 5.43 3.57 -7.47
N ILE A 261 5.59 4.88 -7.46
CA ILE A 261 6.67 5.57 -8.21
C ILE A 261 8.03 5.10 -7.72
N TRP A 262 8.26 5.04 -6.42
CA TRP A 262 9.53 4.57 -5.84
C TRP A 262 9.82 3.13 -6.23
N ILE A 263 8.83 2.24 -6.20
CA ILE A 263 8.97 0.85 -6.64
C ILE A 263 9.34 0.79 -8.13
N LYS A 264 8.67 1.57 -8.99
CA LYS A 264 9.00 1.65 -10.42
C LYS A 264 10.42 2.15 -10.67
N ILE A 265 10.87 3.14 -9.91
CA ILE A 265 12.26 3.64 -9.95
C ILE A 265 13.26 2.55 -9.53
N LEU A 266 12.96 1.80 -8.46
CA LEU A 266 13.80 0.70 -7.98
C LEU A 266 13.89 -0.45 -9.01
N LYS A 267 12.79 -0.75 -9.69
CA LYS A 267 12.74 -1.75 -10.77
C LYS A 267 13.38 -1.28 -12.09
N GLY A 268 13.59 0.02 -12.25
CA GLY A 268 14.10 0.62 -13.49
C GLY A 268 13.02 0.85 -14.56
N GLU A 269 11.74 0.80 -14.18
CA GLU A 269 10.60 1.14 -15.05
C GLU A 269 10.45 2.66 -15.24
N ILE A 270 10.93 3.45 -14.27
CA ILE A 270 11.07 4.91 -14.35
C ILE A 270 12.54 5.26 -14.16
N GLU A 271 13.13 5.96 -15.13
CA GLU A 271 14.50 6.48 -15.01
C GLU A 271 14.49 7.83 -14.29
N ASN A 272 14.81 7.83 -13.00
CA ASN A 272 15.01 9.05 -12.24
C ASN A 272 16.14 8.89 -11.21
N ASP A 273 17.35 9.28 -11.60
CA ASP A 273 18.57 9.08 -10.82
C ASP A 273 18.71 10.03 -9.61
N SER A 274 17.85 11.05 -9.50
CA SER A 274 17.84 11.96 -8.34
C SER A 274 17.02 11.46 -7.15
N VAL A 275 16.38 10.30 -7.27
CA VAL A 275 15.58 9.67 -6.20
C VAL A 275 16.26 8.38 -5.72
N MET A 276 16.45 8.26 -4.41
CA MET A 276 17.01 7.07 -3.76
C MET A 276 16.07 6.52 -2.67
N PRO A 277 15.13 5.62 -3.02
CA PRO A 277 14.26 4.97 -2.04
C PRO A 277 14.97 3.85 -1.27
N TRP A 278 14.79 3.85 0.04
CA TRP A 278 15.12 2.76 0.97
C TRP A 278 13.83 2.28 1.64
N ILE A 279 13.36 1.09 1.25
CA ILE A 279 12.09 0.52 1.71
C ILE A 279 12.39 -0.77 2.46
N TYR A 280 11.86 -0.88 3.68
CA TYR A 280 12.02 -2.05 4.55
C TYR A 280 10.65 -2.63 4.90
N LYS A 281 10.46 -3.91 4.58
CA LYS A 281 9.25 -4.70 4.84
C LYS A 281 9.60 -6.19 4.87
N LEU A 282 8.68 -7.03 5.32
CA LEU A 282 8.78 -8.46 5.03
C LEU A 282 8.36 -8.72 3.57
N ASP A 283 8.91 -9.78 2.97
CA ASP A 283 8.56 -10.18 1.60
C ASP A 283 7.25 -10.98 1.58
N SER A 284 6.93 -11.67 2.68
CA SER A 284 5.67 -12.41 2.84
C SER A 284 5.13 -12.38 4.28
N PRO A 285 3.81 -12.54 4.48
CA PRO A 285 3.17 -12.75 5.78
C PRO A 285 3.85 -13.79 6.67
N GLU A 286 4.27 -14.90 6.08
CA GLU A 286 4.75 -16.08 6.80
C GLU A 286 6.13 -15.84 7.43
N GLU A 287 6.86 -14.81 6.97
CA GLU A 287 8.15 -14.42 7.52
C GLU A 287 8.06 -13.85 8.94
N ILE A 288 6.86 -13.48 9.43
CA ILE A 288 6.70 -13.00 10.82
C ILE A 288 7.11 -14.08 11.83
N HIS A 289 6.96 -15.36 11.50
CA HIS A 289 7.31 -16.48 12.37
C HIS A 289 8.80 -16.87 12.27
N LYS A 290 9.62 -16.04 11.60
CA LYS A 290 11.03 -16.28 11.33
C LYS A 290 11.87 -15.11 11.86
N PRO A 291 12.29 -15.13 13.14
CA PRO A 291 13.03 -14.04 13.78
C PRO A 291 14.35 -13.63 13.10
N GLU A 292 14.92 -14.52 12.29
CA GLU A 292 16.09 -14.29 11.45
C GLU A 292 15.78 -13.40 10.22
N LEU A 293 14.52 -13.28 9.82
CA LEU A 293 14.07 -12.47 8.69
C LEU A 293 13.52 -11.10 9.09
N TRP A 294 13.27 -10.85 10.38
CA TRP A 294 12.71 -9.57 10.84
C TRP A 294 13.55 -8.35 10.45
N MET A 295 14.87 -8.51 10.27
CA MET A 295 15.76 -7.44 9.83
C MET A 295 15.42 -6.90 8.42
N LYS A 296 14.69 -7.68 7.59
CA LYS A 296 14.16 -7.22 6.31
C LYS A 296 13.21 -6.02 6.46
N ALA A 297 12.36 -6.06 7.49
CA ALA A 297 11.42 -4.99 7.82
C ALA A 297 11.97 -4.01 8.86
N MET A 298 12.70 -4.52 9.85
CA MET A 298 13.19 -3.79 11.01
C MET A 298 14.72 -3.73 10.96
N PRO A 299 15.33 -2.85 10.15
CA PRO A 299 16.78 -2.79 9.99
C PRO A 299 17.55 -2.42 11.28
N LEU A 300 16.84 -1.93 12.29
CA LEU A 300 17.37 -1.53 13.59
C LEU A 300 17.00 -2.50 14.74
N ILE A 301 16.47 -3.68 14.41
CA ILE A 301 16.11 -4.68 15.42
C ILE A 301 17.36 -5.16 16.17
N GLY A 302 17.24 -5.27 17.49
CA GLY A 302 18.36 -5.49 18.42
C GLY A 302 19.20 -4.24 18.71
N ILE A 303 18.91 -3.09 18.09
CA ILE A 303 19.56 -1.80 18.37
C ILE A 303 18.56 -0.86 19.05
N THR A 304 17.38 -0.66 18.46
CA THR A 304 16.32 0.20 19.01
C THR A 304 15.17 -0.57 19.63
N THR A 305 14.98 -1.83 19.23
CA THR A 305 13.87 -2.67 19.69
C THR A 305 14.35 -4.10 19.83
N GLU A 306 14.15 -4.70 20.99
CA GLU A 306 14.55 -6.07 21.30
C GLU A 306 13.71 -7.07 20.51
N LYS A 307 14.31 -8.22 20.15
CA LYS A 307 13.60 -9.27 19.41
C LYS A 307 12.51 -9.90 20.28
N GLU A 308 12.77 -10.00 21.56
CA GLU A 308 11.90 -10.57 22.59
C GLU A 308 10.60 -9.77 22.70
N THR A 309 10.67 -8.44 22.60
CA THR A 309 9.47 -7.59 22.55
C THR A 309 8.60 -7.90 21.33
N ILE A 310 9.22 -8.04 20.16
CA ILE A 310 8.49 -8.35 18.92
C ILE A 310 7.88 -9.76 18.98
N GLN A 311 8.59 -10.71 19.56
CA GLN A 311 8.05 -12.05 19.79
C GLN A 311 6.83 -12.02 20.70
N ALA A 312 6.89 -11.26 21.80
CA ALA A 312 5.77 -11.10 22.72
C ALA A 312 4.55 -10.45 22.03
N ASP A 313 4.75 -9.42 21.20
CA ASP A 313 3.67 -8.79 20.43
C ASP A 313 3.02 -9.78 19.43
N ILE A 314 3.82 -10.63 18.79
CA ILE A 314 3.31 -11.71 17.92
C ILE A 314 2.46 -12.67 18.75
N ASP A 315 2.96 -13.14 19.89
CA ASP A 315 2.28 -14.12 20.73
C ASP A 315 0.96 -13.60 21.30
N MET A 316 0.93 -12.33 21.74
CA MET A 316 -0.29 -11.67 22.22
C MET A 316 -1.33 -11.49 21.11
N SER A 317 -0.89 -11.24 19.88
CA SER A 317 -1.78 -11.00 18.75
C SER A 317 -2.34 -12.27 18.10
N GLN A 318 -1.81 -13.47 18.39
CA GLN A 318 -2.16 -14.72 17.68
C GLN A 318 -3.68 -15.01 17.61
N ASN A 319 -4.44 -14.59 18.62
CA ASN A 319 -5.90 -14.81 18.69
C ASN A 319 -6.74 -13.57 18.36
N ASP A 320 -6.11 -12.47 17.93
CA ASP A 320 -6.79 -11.22 17.56
C ASP A 320 -6.36 -10.79 16.15
N PRO A 321 -7.19 -11.09 15.13
CA PRO A 321 -6.91 -10.69 13.74
C PRO A 321 -6.73 -9.19 13.53
N ALA A 322 -7.35 -8.35 14.35
CA ALA A 322 -7.19 -6.90 14.24
C ALA A 322 -5.81 -6.48 14.76
N GLN A 323 -5.36 -7.03 15.89
CA GLN A 323 -4.01 -6.80 16.41
C GLN A 323 -2.93 -7.39 15.50
N GLN A 324 -3.15 -8.58 14.92
CA GLN A 324 -2.24 -9.16 13.92
C GLN A 324 -2.10 -8.24 12.70
N ALA A 325 -3.22 -7.79 12.15
CA ALA A 325 -3.23 -6.86 11.02
C ALA A 325 -2.51 -5.55 11.36
N GLU A 326 -2.70 -5.02 12.56
CA GLU A 326 -2.01 -3.83 13.04
C GLU A 326 -0.50 -4.05 13.20
N LEU A 327 -0.09 -5.18 13.79
CA LEU A 327 1.30 -5.58 13.95
C LEU A 327 2.00 -5.71 12.59
N MET A 328 1.37 -6.40 11.64
CA MET A 328 1.88 -6.56 10.27
C MET A 328 2.06 -5.21 9.58
N ALA A 329 1.12 -4.28 9.76
CA ALA A 329 1.22 -2.94 9.19
C ALA A 329 2.34 -2.11 9.83
N LYS A 330 2.34 -2.03 11.16
CA LYS A 330 3.10 -1.03 11.91
C LYS A 330 4.52 -1.49 12.26
N THR A 331 4.72 -2.79 12.41
CA THR A 331 5.99 -3.41 12.81
C THR A 331 6.70 -4.04 11.62
N PHE A 332 5.96 -4.66 10.69
CA PHE A 332 6.55 -5.37 9.55
C PHE A 332 6.37 -4.66 8.19
N ASN A 333 5.74 -3.47 8.19
CA ASN A 333 5.51 -2.66 6.99
C ASN A 333 4.78 -3.41 5.85
N LEU A 334 3.95 -4.37 6.21
CA LEU A 334 3.18 -5.16 5.26
C LEU A 334 1.81 -4.52 5.01
N PRO A 335 1.33 -4.45 3.75
CA PRO A 335 0.07 -3.81 3.46
C PRO A 335 -1.14 -4.60 4.01
N VAL A 336 -1.87 -3.98 4.94
CA VAL A 336 -3.00 -4.57 5.69
C VAL A 336 -4.10 -5.20 4.84
N ASN A 337 -4.32 -4.71 3.62
CA ASN A 337 -5.36 -5.27 2.74
C ASN A 337 -5.15 -6.77 2.47
N ASN A 338 -3.93 -7.30 2.62
CA ASN A 338 -3.66 -8.73 2.47
C ASN A 338 -3.95 -9.59 3.72
N TYR A 339 -4.23 -9.01 4.90
CA TYR A 339 -4.24 -9.76 6.17
C TYR A 339 -5.62 -9.95 6.81
N LEU A 340 -6.59 -9.10 6.47
CA LEU A 340 -8.01 -9.34 6.78
C LEU A 340 -8.73 -10.04 5.62
N ALA A 341 -8.11 -10.10 4.44
CA ALA A 341 -8.64 -10.79 3.29
C ALA A 341 -8.61 -12.31 3.54
N TYR A 342 -9.75 -12.96 3.38
CA TYR A 342 -9.87 -14.40 3.52
C TYR A 342 -9.15 -15.14 2.39
N PHE A 343 -9.03 -14.51 1.21
CA PHE A 343 -8.34 -15.06 0.04
C PHE A 343 -7.05 -14.28 -0.25
N THR A 344 -5.99 -15.00 -0.64
CA THR A 344 -4.73 -14.40 -1.12
C THR A 344 -4.92 -13.79 -2.50
N ASN A 345 -4.06 -12.85 -2.91
CA ASN A 345 -4.13 -12.24 -4.26
C ASN A 345 -4.08 -13.27 -5.40
N LYS A 346 -3.44 -14.43 -5.20
CA LYS A 346 -3.44 -15.52 -6.17
C LYS A 346 -4.80 -16.22 -6.21
N GLU A 347 -5.37 -16.53 -5.06
CA GLU A 347 -6.68 -17.17 -4.94
C GLU A 347 -7.80 -16.27 -5.46
N CYS A 348 -7.73 -14.96 -5.23
CA CYS A 348 -8.74 -14.00 -5.70
C CYS A 348 -8.95 -14.05 -7.21
N LYS A 349 -7.95 -14.42 -8.00
CA LYS A 349 -8.06 -14.48 -9.47
C LYS A 349 -8.75 -15.75 -9.98
N GLY A 350 -9.04 -16.71 -9.10
CA GLY A 350 -9.37 -18.07 -9.50
C GLY A 350 -8.24 -18.68 -10.35
N ASN A 351 -8.52 -19.83 -10.97
CA ASN A 351 -7.62 -20.42 -11.96
C ASN A 351 -8.07 -20.10 -13.39
N SER A 352 -8.01 -18.82 -13.77
CA SER A 352 -8.46 -18.35 -15.10
C SER A 352 -7.77 -19.08 -16.26
N SER A 353 -6.52 -19.50 -16.09
CA SER A 353 -5.77 -20.25 -17.12
C SER A 353 -6.37 -21.61 -17.49
N LYS A 354 -7.18 -22.20 -16.61
CA LYS A 354 -7.88 -23.48 -16.83
C LYS A 354 -9.39 -23.30 -17.03
N PHE A 355 -9.88 -22.07 -16.97
CA PHE A 355 -11.30 -21.77 -17.13
C PHE A 355 -11.77 -22.14 -18.54
N LYS A 356 -12.93 -22.78 -18.66
CA LYS A 356 -13.47 -23.30 -19.92
C LYS A 356 -14.86 -22.70 -20.19
N PRO A 357 -14.98 -21.58 -20.94
CA PRO A 357 -16.26 -20.94 -21.19
C PRO A 357 -17.25 -21.82 -21.99
N GLU A 358 -16.74 -22.78 -22.78
CA GLU A 358 -17.55 -23.69 -23.58
C GLU A 358 -18.46 -24.59 -22.73
N ARG A 359 -18.11 -24.78 -21.45
CA ARG A 359 -18.91 -25.55 -20.47
C ARG A 359 -20.28 -24.93 -20.19
N PHE A 360 -20.44 -23.65 -20.52
CA PHE A 360 -21.69 -22.90 -20.34
C PHE A 360 -22.48 -22.76 -21.63
N VAL A 361 -22.17 -23.56 -22.66
CA VAL A 361 -22.86 -23.53 -23.95
C VAL A 361 -23.40 -24.93 -24.24
N GLY A 362 -24.72 -25.04 -24.37
CA GLY A 362 -25.36 -26.26 -24.87
C GLY A 362 -25.36 -26.34 -26.40
N ASP A 363 -25.66 -27.52 -26.93
CA ASP A 363 -25.82 -27.77 -28.36
C ASP A 363 -27.29 -28.12 -28.69
N ASP A 364 -27.55 -28.56 -29.93
CA ASP A 364 -28.91 -28.94 -30.35
C ASP A 364 -29.43 -30.23 -29.69
N ARG A 365 -28.56 -30.99 -29.01
CA ARG A 365 -28.88 -32.29 -28.40
C ARG A 365 -28.88 -32.23 -26.88
N SER A 366 -28.22 -31.25 -26.28
CA SER A 366 -28.03 -31.16 -24.84
C SER A 366 -27.89 -29.72 -24.36
N SER A 367 -28.51 -29.41 -23.22
CA SER A 367 -28.34 -28.13 -22.53
C SER A 367 -27.14 -28.19 -21.59
N ALA A 368 -26.36 -27.11 -21.48
CA ALA A 368 -25.36 -26.99 -20.42
C ALA A 368 -26.05 -26.88 -19.04
N LYS A 369 -25.82 -27.87 -18.18
CA LYS A 369 -26.41 -27.90 -16.83
C LYS A 369 -25.61 -27.00 -15.89
N VAL A 370 -26.32 -26.22 -15.08
CA VAL A 370 -25.71 -25.27 -14.13
C VAL A 370 -26.45 -25.26 -12.79
N VAL A 371 -25.70 -25.11 -11.70
CA VAL A 371 -26.25 -24.70 -10.40
C VAL A 371 -26.13 -23.18 -10.31
N VAL A 372 -27.22 -22.50 -10.02
CA VAL A 372 -27.26 -21.03 -9.96
C VAL A 372 -27.19 -20.57 -8.50
N GLY A 373 -26.54 -19.45 -8.25
CA GLY A 373 -26.55 -18.77 -6.96
C GLY A 373 -26.88 -17.29 -7.12
N MET A 374 -27.61 -16.71 -6.18
CA MET A 374 -28.17 -15.36 -6.30
C MET A 374 -27.92 -14.53 -5.04
N ASP A 375 -27.24 -13.40 -5.19
CA ASP A 375 -27.14 -12.34 -4.17
C ASP A 375 -27.91 -11.11 -4.69
N LEU A 376 -29.11 -10.92 -4.17
CA LEU A 376 -30.15 -10.03 -4.71
C LEU A 376 -30.23 -8.73 -3.91
N SER A 377 -29.16 -7.93 -3.93
CA SER A 377 -29.17 -6.63 -3.24
C SER A 377 -30.17 -5.67 -3.88
N ASP A 378 -30.97 -4.99 -3.06
CA ASP A 378 -32.14 -4.22 -3.51
C ASP A 378 -31.76 -2.76 -3.88
N VAL A 379 -30.98 -2.03 -3.05
CA VAL A 379 -30.88 -0.56 -3.23
C VAL A 379 -29.45 0.01 -3.36
N ASN A 380 -28.39 -0.65 -2.88
CA ASN A 380 -27.04 -0.01 -2.83
C ASN A 380 -25.84 -0.91 -3.20
N ASP A 381 -26.07 -2.16 -3.65
CA ASP A 381 -24.98 -3.08 -4.03
C ASP A 381 -25.19 -3.67 -5.43
N ILE A 382 -24.21 -4.48 -5.86
CA ILE A 382 -24.31 -5.23 -7.12
C ILE A 382 -25.27 -6.38 -6.88
N CYS A 383 -26.31 -6.51 -7.70
CA CYS A 383 -27.07 -7.76 -7.77
C CYS A 383 -26.30 -8.75 -8.64
N SER A 384 -26.02 -9.95 -8.12
CA SER A 384 -25.20 -10.95 -8.81
C SER A 384 -25.92 -12.29 -8.94
N ILE A 385 -25.89 -12.84 -10.16
CA ILE A 385 -26.39 -14.17 -10.50
C ILE A 385 -25.23 -14.99 -11.06
N SER A 386 -24.78 -15.97 -10.31
CA SER A 386 -23.64 -16.83 -10.65
C SER A 386 -24.12 -18.18 -11.16
N PHE A 387 -23.55 -18.64 -12.27
CA PHE A 387 -23.82 -19.95 -12.86
C PHE A 387 -22.59 -20.82 -12.66
N MET A 388 -22.77 -21.93 -11.94
CA MET A 388 -21.71 -22.88 -11.64
C MET A 388 -21.88 -24.14 -12.49
N ASN A 389 -20.82 -24.54 -13.20
CA ASN A 389 -20.70 -25.84 -13.85
C ASN A 389 -19.64 -26.69 -13.14
N VAL A 390 -19.87 -28.00 -13.08
CA VAL A 390 -19.00 -28.94 -12.35
C VAL A 390 -18.26 -29.85 -13.33
N ASP A 391 -16.95 -29.99 -13.14
CA ASP A 391 -16.09 -30.92 -13.89
C ASP A 391 -15.23 -31.70 -12.90
N GLY A 392 -15.75 -32.85 -12.47
CA GLY A 392 -15.19 -33.63 -11.36
C GLY A 392 -14.97 -32.76 -10.11
N GLU A 393 -13.71 -32.46 -9.83
CA GLU A 393 -13.32 -31.66 -8.66
C GLU A 393 -13.32 -30.15 -8.89
N GLU A 394 -13.37 -29.72 -10.15
CA GLU A 394 -13.37 -28.32 -10.57
C GLU A 394 -14.78 -27.71 -10.49
N ARG A 395 -14.83 -26.41 -10.19
CA ARG A 395 -16.05 -25.58 -10.22
C ARG A 395 -15.77 -24.37 -11.11
N HIS A 396 -16.41 -24.34 -12.26
CA HIS A 396 -16.32 -23.23 -13.20
C HIS A 396 -17.47 -22.27 -12.92
N TYR A 397 -17.23 -20.95 -12.97
CA TYR A 397 -18.25 -19.92 -12.78
C TYR A 397 -18.26 -18.89 -13.90
N ILE A 398 -19.46 -18.51 -14.33
CA ILE A 398 -19.75 -17.25 -15.04
C ILE A 398 -20.81 -16.48 -14.27
N ASN A 399 -20.83 -15.16 -14.39
CA ASN A 399 -21.72 -14.33 -13.58
C ASN A 399 -22.38 -13.23 -14.41
N LYS A 400 -23.68 -13.00 -14.16
CA LYS A 400 -24.41 -11.82 -14.60
C LYS A 400 -24.55 -10.88 -13.41
N LYS A 401 -24.28 -9.59 -13.63
CA LYS A 401 -24.13 -8.58 -12.59
C LYS A 401 -24.90 -7.32 -12.98
N TYR A 402 -25.66 -6.76 -12.05
CA TYR A 402 -26.54 -5.62 -12.29
C TYR A 402 -26.34 -4.54 -11.23
N MET A 403 -26.45 -3.28 -11.64
CA MET A 403 -26.45 -2.14 -10.73
C MET A 403 -27.26 -0.97 -11.31
N PRO A 404 -28.07 -0.25 -10.51
CA PRO A 404 -28.76 0.96 -10.94
C PRO A 404 -27.80 2.12 -11.25
N ARG A 405 -28.04 2.86 -12.34
CA ARG A 405 -27.19 3.99 -12.77
C ARG A 405 -27.08 5.09 -11.71
N HIS A 406 -28.19 5.42 -11.05
CA HIS A 406 -28.23 6.47 -10.04
C HIS A 406 -27.37 6.17 -8.80
N ILE A 407 -27.02 4.90 -8.55
CA ILE A 407 -26.08 4.52 -7.47
C ILE A 407 -24.66 4.89 -7.86
N MET A 408 -24.28 4.63 -9.12
CA MET A 408 -22.96 4.97 -9.64
C MET A 408 -22.69 6.47 -9.60
N GLU A 409 -23.71 7.31 -9.85
CA GLU A 409 -23.59 8.77 -9.82
C GLU A 409 -23.28 9.34 -8.42
N LYS A 410 -23.65 8.61 -7.36
CA LYS A 410 -23.37 8.99 -5.97
C LYS A 410 -21.99 8.55 -5.49
N LEU A 411 -21.25 7.78 -6.30
CA LEU A 411 -19.94 7.26 -5.92
C LEU A 411 -18.82 8.28 -6.10
N PRO A 412 -17.74 8.19 -5.30
CA PRO A 412 -16.52 8.95 -5.54
C PRO A 412 -15.98 8.71 -6.96
N ARG A 413 -15.35 9.73 -7.55
CA ARG A 413 -14.85 9.70 -8.93
C ARG A 413 -14.09 8.42 -9.30
N LYS A 414 -13.15 7.97 -8.46
CA LYS A 414 -12.35 6.77 -8.72
C LYS A 414 -13.20 5.49 -8.78
N SER A 415 -14.16 5.35 -7.86
CA SER A 415 -15.09 4.21 -7.87
C SER A 415 -15.97 4.27 -9.11
N LYS A 416 -16.51 5.45 -9.44
CA LYS A 416 -17.32 5.66 -10.65
C LYS A 416 -16.58 5.25 -11.92
N GLU A 417 -15.35 5.72 -12.11
CA GLU A 417 -14.49 5.36 -13.26
C GLU A 417 -14.27 3.83 -13.35
N GLN A 418 -14.17 3.13 -12.22
CA GLN A 418 -14.03 1.66 -12.20
C GLN A 418 -15.31 0.96 -12.67
N TYR A 419 -16.49 1.39 -12.20
CA TYR A 419 -17.78 0.81 -12.61
C TYR A 419 -18.09 1.12 -14.08
N GLU A 420 -17.81 2.33 -14.55
CA GLU A 420 -17.94 2.73 -15.96
C GLU A 420 -17.05 1.87 -16.87
N ARG A 421 -15.83 1.56 -16.42
CA ARG A 421 -14.95 0.63 -17.12
C ARG A 421 -15.54 -0.77 -17.22
N TRP A 422 -16.13 -1.29 -16.14
CA TRP A 422 -16.78 -2.61 -16.14
C TRP A 422 -18.05 -2.65 -17.01
N GLU A 423 -18.81 -1.55 -17.08
CA GLU A 423 -19.91 -1.38 -18.03
C GLU A 423 -19.39 -1.44 -19.47
N ALA A 424 -18.33 -0.69 -19.78
CA ALA A 424 -17.73 -0.67 -21.12
C ALA A 424 -17.11 -2.02 -21.53
N GLU A 425 -16.57 -2.78 -20.59
CA GLU A 425 -16.05 -4.14 -20.82
C GLU A 425 -17.16 -5.21 -20.91
N GLY A 426 -18.42 -4.84 -20.66
CA GLY A 426 -19.57 -5.75 -20.71
C GLY A 426 -19.64 -6.75 -19.55
N VAL A 427 -18.83 -6.55 -18.50
CA VAL A 427 -18.77 -7.43 -17.32
C VAL A 427 -19.69 -6.97 -16.18
N LEU A 428 -20.31 -5.80 -16.30
CA LEU A 428 -21.35 -5.29 -15.41
C LEU A 428 -22.45 -4.61 -16.23
N THR A 429 -23.71 -4.93 -15.95
CA THR A 429 -24.86 -4.28 -16.59
C THR A 429 -25.35 -3.14 -15.71
N ILE A 430 -25.21 -1.91 -16.19
CA ILE A 430 -25.80 -0.73 -15.53
C ILE A 430 -27.15 -0.43 -16.20
N HIS A 431 -28.20 -0.23 -15.40
CA HIS A 431 -29.55 0.02 -15.90
C HIS A 431 -30.20 1.24 -15.24
N ASP A 432 -31.25 1.77 -15.86
CA ASP A 432 -31.87 3.05 -15.45
C ASP A 432 -33.05 2.90 -14.47
N TYR A 433 -33.38 1.68 -14.03
CA TYR A 433 -34.38 1.45 -12.98
C TYR A 433 -33.94 2.01 -11.61
N ASP A 434 -34.92 2.33 -10.76
CA ASP A 434 -34.71 2.90 -9.40
C ASP A 434 -34.09 1.91 -8.41
N ASN A 435 -34.20 0.62 -8.67
CA ASN A 435 -33.59 -0.46 -7.90
C ASN A 435 -33.26 -1.64 -8.83
N ASN A 436 -32.63 -2.69 -8.31
CA ASN A 436 -32.38 -3.91 -9.06
C ASN A 436 -33.71 -4.65 -9.32
N ASP A 437 -34.44 -4.21 -10.34
CA ASP A 437 -35.77 -4.70 -10.69
C ASP A 437 -35.74 -6.21 -11.01
N HIS A 438 -36.44 -7.00 -10.18
CA HIS A 438 -36.42 -8.45 -10.26
C HIS A 438 -37.00 -8.99 -11.56
N ARG A 439 -37.95 -8.29 -12.19
CA ARG A 439 -38.56 -8.73 -13.43
C ARG A 439 -37.60 -8.54 -14.59
N PHE A 440 -36.99 -7.36 -14.69
CA PHE A 440 -35.94 -7.05 -15.66
C PHE A 440 -34.79 -8.05 -15.55
N ILE A 441 -34.27 -8.27 -14.34
CA ILE A 441 -33.17 -9.21 -14.10
C ILE A 441 -33.56 -10.63 -14.49
N PHE A 442 -34.76 -11.09 -14.13
CA PHE A 442 -35.25 -12.41 -14.53
C PHE A 442 -35.34 -12.56 -16.06
N ASP A 443 -35.93 -11.58 -16.75
CA ASP A 443 -36.12 -11.63 -18.20
C ASP A 443 -34.77 -11.64 -18.95
N ASP A 444 -33.78 -10.86 -18.49
CA ASP A 444 -32.41 -10.84 -19.04
C ASP A 444 -31.66 -12.16 -18.76
N VAL A 445 -31.69 -12.65 -17.52
CA VAL A 445 -31.07 -13.94 -17.14
C VAL A 445 -31.68 -15.10 -17.93
N ARG A 446 -33.01 -15.11 -18.11
CA ARG A 446 -33.70 -16.11 -18.93
C ARG A 446 -33.26 -16.03 -20.39
N ALA A 447 -33.17 -14.83 -20.96
CA ALA A 447 -32.71 -14.63 -22.33
C ALA A 447 -31.28 -15.14 -22.52
N PHE A 448 -30.38 -14.81 -21.58
CA PHE A 448 -29.01 -15.27 -21.55
C PHE A 448 -28.90 -16.80 -21.49
N MET A 449 -29.64 -17.44 -20.57
CA MET A 449 -29.66 -18.91 -20.49
C MET A 449 -30.21 -19.54 -21.77
N LYS A 450 -31.23 -18.95 -22.39
CA LYS A 450 -31.80 -19.44 -23.65
C LYS A 450 -30.79 -19.35 -24.80
N GLU A 451 -30.10 -18.21 -24.94
CA GLU A 451 -29.05 -18.00 -25.95
C GLU A 451 -27.94 -19.04 -25.82
N LYS A 452 -27.48 -19.26 -24.58
CA LYS A 452 -26.42 -20.21 -24.25
C LYS A 452 -26.89 -21.67 -24.18
N LYS A 453 -28.19 -21.93 -24.35
CA LYS A 453 -28.82 -23.24 -24.14
C LYS A 453 -28.44 -23.85 -22.77
N MET A 454 -28.42 -23.01 -21.74
CA MET A 454 -28.21 -23.43 -20.34
C MET A 454 -29.52 -23.86 -19.69
N TYR A 455 -29.44 -24.78 -18.75
CA TYR A 455 -30.57 -25.22 -17.94
C TYR A 455 -30.20 -25.23 -16.45
N PRO A 456 -30.88 -24.45 -15.59
CA PRO A 456 -30.64 -24.46 -14.16
C PRO A 456 -31.19 -25.76 -13.56
N ILE A 457 -30.37 -26.50 -12.84
CA ILE A 457 -30.79 -27.73 -12.14
C ILE A 457 -31.06 -27.51 -10.64
N ALA A 458 -30.50 -26.44 -10.08
CA ALA A 458 -30.75 -25.99 -8.72
C ALA A 458 -30.37 -24.51 -8.61
N ILE A 459 -31.07 -23.76 -7.76
CA ILE A 459 -30.86 -22.32 -7.55
C ILE A 459 -30.75 -22.05 -6.05
N GLY A 460 -29.59 -21.59 -5.59
CA GLY A 460 -29.34 -21.11 -4.23
C GLY A 460 -29.55 -19.61 -4.09
N TYR A 461 -30.12 -19.18 -2.97
CA TYR A 461 -30.37 -17.75 -2.73
C TYR A 461 -30.54 -17.43 -1.25
N ASP A 462 -30.23 -16.19 -0.84
CA ASP A 462 -30.59 -15.68 0.49
C ASP A 462 -32.11 -15.37 0.58
N LYS A 463 -32.77 -15.80 1.67
CA LYS A 463 -34.22 -15.60 1.89
C LYS A 463 -34.63 -14.13 1.93
N TRP A 464 -33.70 -13.23 2.25
CA TRP A 464 -34.00 -11.80 2.34
C TRP A 464 -34.20 -11.20 0.94
N GLN A 465 -35.28 -10.44 0.74
CA GLN A 465 -35.65 -9.74 -0.52
C GLN A 465 -35.85 -10.60 -1.79
N SER A 466 -35.72 -11.92 -1.73
CA SER A 466 -35.77 -12.81 -2.90
C SER A 466 -37.16 -13.28 -3.36
N LYS A 467 -38.23 -13.00 -2.61
CA LYS A 467 -39.56 -13.62 -2.83
C LYS A 467 -40.09 -13.47 -4.26
N GLU A 468 -39.90 -12.31 -4.87
CA GLU A 468 -40.47 -12.03 -6.20
C GLU A 468 -39.71 -12.74 -7.32
N ILE A 469 -38.38 -12.59 -7.37
CA ILE A 469 -37.60 -13.23 -8.43
C ILE A 469 -37.67 -14.76 -8.35
N ILE A 470 -37.71 -15.31 -7.14
CA ILE A 470 -37.87 -16.75 -6.93
C ILE A 470 -39.19 -17.24 -7.49
N LYS A 471 -40.29 -16.48 -7.34
CA LYS A 471 -41.57 -16.83 -7.97
C LYS A 471 -41.43 -16.93 -9.49
N TYR A 472 -40.75 -15.98 -10.15
CA TYR A 472 -40.54 -16.05 -11.61
C TYR A 472 -39.73 -17.29 -12.03
N PHE A 473 -38.68 -17.64 -11.27
CA PHE A 473 -37.91 -18.85 -11.52
C PHE A 473 -38.71 -20.12 -11.27
N THR A 474 -39.49 -20.19 -10.18
CA THR A 474 -40.33 -21.35 -9.87
C THR A 474 -41.44 -21.55 -10.90
N ASP A 475 -42.11 -20.47 -11.32
CA ASP A 475 -43.19 -20.52 -12.31
C ASP A 475 -42.67 -21.02 -13.68
N TYR A 476 -41.41 -20.72 -14.03
CA TYR A 476 -40.83 -21.04 -15.34
C TYR A 476 -40.03 -22.35 -15.36
N TYR A 477 -39.24 -22.64 -14.33
CA TYR A 477 -38.32 -23.78 -14.25
C TYR A 477 -38.75 -24.87 -13.25
N GLY A 478 -39.83 -24.63 -12.50
CA GLY A 478 -40.33 -25.54 -11.47
C GLY A 478 -39.63 -25.35 -10.11
N ASP A 479 -39.91 -26.28 -9.19
CA ASP A 479 -39.44 -26.20 -7.80
C ASP A 479 -37.96 -26.61 -7.66
N ILE A 480 -37.07 -25.73 -8.15
CA ILE A 480 -35.61 -25.90 -8.14
C ILE A 480 -34.90 -24.81 -7.31
N CYS A 481 -35.65 -23.99 -6.57
CA CYS A 481 -35.13 -22.87 -5.79
C CYS A 481 -35.01 -23.27 -4.32
N TYR A 482 -33.80 -23.16 -3.77
CA TYR A 482 -33.47 -23.57 -2.41
C TYR A 482 -32.89 -22.39 -1.62
N PRO A 483 -33.49 -22.05 -0.46
CA PRO A 483 -32.95 -20.99 0.36
C PRO A 483 -31.65 -21.43 1.06
N VAL A 484 -30.65 -20.55 1.07
CA VAL A 484 -29.39 -20.69 1.81
C VAL A 484 -29.46 -19.80 3.04
N GLU A 485 -29.35 -20.40 4.23
CA GLU A 485 -29.44 -19.64 5.47
C GLU A 485 -28.13 -18.89 5.75
N GLN A 486 -28.18 -17.57 5.91
CA GLN A 486 -26.99 -16.75 6.19
C GLN A 486 -26.54 -16.86 7.66
N THR A 487 -26.25 -18.08 8.12
CA THR A 487 -25.80 -18.38 9.48
C THR A 487 -24.45 -19.08 9.49
N THR A 488 -23.70 -18.94 10.59
CA THR A 488 -22.42 -19.64 10.79
C THR A 488 -22.56 -21.15 10.62
N LYS A 489 -23.67 -21.73 11.09
CA LYS A 489 -23.93 -23.17 11.01
C LYS A 489 -24.02 -23.66 9.56
N GLU A 490 -24.70 -22.87 8.72
CA GLU A 490 -24.92 -23.19 7.32
C GLU A 490 -23.64 -23.00 6.48
N LEU A 491 -23.00 -21.83 6.59
CA LEU A 491 -21.94 -21.46 5.65
C LEU A 491 -20.54 -21.94 6.05
N SER A 492 -20.29 -22.27 7.32
CA SER A 492 -18.93 -22.56 7.81
C SER A 492 -18.27 -23.75 7.13
N SER A 493 -18.99 -24.88 6.97
CA SER A 493 -18.42 -26.05 6.31
C SER A 493 -18.22 -25.82 4.80
N PRO A 494 -19.23 -25.38 4.03
CA PRO A 494 -19.06 -25.05 2.61
C PRO A 494 -17.96 -24.02 2.35
N LEU A 495 -17.85 -22.97 3.16
CA LEU A 495 -16.82 -21.94 3.00
C LEU A 495 -15.40 -22.49 3.19
N LYS A 496 -15.19 -23.40 4.15
CA LYS A 496 -13.90 -24.10 4.34
C LYS A 496 -13.56 -24.98 3.13
N ILE A 497 -14.55 -25.68 2.57
CA ILE A 497 -14.35 -26.53 1.39
C ILE A 497 -14.05 -25.66 0.16
N TYR A 498 -14.78 -24.56 -0.04
CA TYR A 498 -14.52 -23.59 -1.10
C TYR A 498 -13.10 -23.05 -1.00
N LYS A 499 -12.66 -22.66 0.21
CA LYS A 499 -11.30 -22.20 0.49
C LYS A 499 -10.23 -23.26 0.15
N SER A 500 -10.47 -24.52 0.48
CA SER A 500 -9.57 -25.61 0.10
C SER A 500 -9.51 -25.82 -1.43
N LYS A 501 -10.66 -25.77 -2.11
CA LYS A 501 -10.70 -25.91 -3.58
C LYS A 501 -10.00 -24.78 -4.29
N ILE A 502 -10.17 -23.53 -3.85
CA ILE A 502 -9.49 -22.38 -4.49
C ILE A 502 -7.97 -22.44 -4.29
N GLN A 503 -7.50 -22.90 -3.12
CA GLN A 503 -6.07 -23.16 -2.85
C GLN A 503 -5.47 -24.20 -3.80
N LEU A 504 -6.24 -25.25 -4.11
CA LEU A 504 -5.86 -26.29 -5.06
C LEU A 504 -6.06 -25.88 -6.53
N GLY A 505 -6.49 -24.64 -6.81
CA GLY A 505 -6.74 -24.14 -8.16
C GLY A 505 -7.94 -24.80 -8.85
N LYS A 506 -8.92 -25.28 -8.07
CA LYS A 506 -10.14 -25.98 -8.51
C LYS A 506 -11.38 -25.07 -8.57
N ILE A 507 -11.24 -23.79 -8.23
CA ILE A 507 -12.27 -22.77 -8.46
C ILE A 507 -11.81 -21.93 -9.66
N LEU A 508 -12.64 -21.85 -10.70
CA LEU A 508 -12.27 -21.28 -11.99
C LEU A 508 -13.30 -20.23 -12.42
N PHE A 509 -12.82 -19.02 -12.65
CA PHE A 509 -13.56 -17.91 -13.24
C PHE A 509 -12.57 -16.98 -13.92
N ASP A 510 -13.04 -16.22 -14.90
CA ASP A 510 -12.24 -15.21 -15.59
C ASP A 510 -13.01 -13.90 -15.66
N ASP A 511 -13.15 -13.26 -14.49
CA ASP A 511 -13.98 -12.08 -14.29
C ASP A 511 -13.30 -11.09 -13.34
N PRO A 512 -13.00 -9.86 -13.77
CA PRO A 512 -12.36 -8.86 -12.92
C PRO A 512 -13.24 -8.46 -11.73
N VAL A 513 -14.57 -8.51 -11.87
CA VAL A 513 -15.51 -8.20 -10.78
C VAL A 513 -15.50 -9.31 -9.73
N SER A 514 -15.48 -10.59 -10.16
CA SER A 514 -15.25 -11.73 -9.26
C SER A 514 -13.92 -11.60 -8.53
N THR A 515 -12.85 -11.22 -9.24
CA THR A 515 -11.53 -11.03 -8.63
C THR A 515 -11.55 -9.98 -7.54
N TRP A 516 -12.19 -8.85 -7.84
CA TRP A 516 -12.35 -7.76 -6.89
C TRP A 516 -13.21 -8.17 -5.69
N CYS A 517 -14.38 -8.80 -5.88
CA CYS A 517 -15.22 -9.26 -4.78
C CYS A 517 -14.51 -10.26 -3.86
N HIS A 518 -13.74 -11.22 -4.40
CA HIS A 518 -12.94 -12.15 -3.57
C HIS A 518 -11.90 -11.41 -2.73
N SER A 519 -11.25 -10.38 -3.29
CA SER A 519 -10.25 -9.58 -2.57
C SER A 519 -10.83 -8.79 -1.39
N ASN A 520 -12.15 -8.58 -1.38
CA ASN A 520 -12.87 -7.86 -0.34
C ASN A 520 -13.44 -8.77 0.77
N VAL A 521 -13.37 -10.09 0.59
CA VAL A 521 -13.96 -11.04 1.56
C VAL A 521 -13.17 -11.01 2.86
N VAL A 522 -13.86 -10.63 3.94
CA VAL A 522 -13.38 -10.75 5.32
C VAL A 522 -14.23 -11.79 6.02
N VAL A 523 -13.64 -12.59 6.91
CA VAL A 523 -14.38 -13.59 7.69
C VAL A 523 -14.37 -13.29 9.18
N LYS A 524 -15.37 -13.81 9.89
CA LYS A 524 -15.41 -13.89 11.35
C LYS A 524 -15.20 -15.34 11.76
N TYR A 525 -14.42 -15.54 12.83
CA TYR A 525 -14.30 -16.82 13.52
C TYR A 525 -15.10 -16.80 14.81
N ASP A 526 -15.74 -17.92 15.16
CA ASP A 526 -16.28 -18.14 16.50
C ASP A 526 -15.29 -18.93 17.38
N ALA A 527 -15.63 -19.12 18.67
CA ALA A 527 -14.80 -19.86 19.62
C ALA A 527 -14.54 -21.32 19.20
N ASN A 528 -15.41 -21.90 18.38
CA ASN A 528 -15.30 -23.26 17.85
C ASN A 528 -14.58 -23.33 16.50
N LYS A 529 -13.92 -22.23 16.08
CA LYS A 529 -13.23 -22.11 14.78
C LYS A 529 -14.17 -22.31 13.59
N ASN A 530 -15.46 -22.05 13.74
CA ASN A 530 -16.35 -21.88 12.58
C ASN A 530 -16.02 -20.56 11.89
N VAL A 531 -16.20 -20.53 10.57
CA VAL A 531 -15.86 -19.37 9.75
C VAL A 531 -17.09 -18.89 9.00
N PHE A 532 -17.28 -17.58 8.88
CA PHE A 532 -18.44 -17.01 8.18
C PHE A 532 -18.07 -15.68 7.52
N PRO A 533 -18.58 -15.34 6.32
CA PRO A 533 -18.31 -14.06 5.66
C PRO A 533 -18.83 -12.88 6.49
N ASN A 534 -17.96 -11.94 6.84
CA ASN A 534 -18.32 -10.77 7.63
C ASN A 534 -18.61 -9.57 6.72
N LYS A 535 -19.83 -9.53 6.15
CA LYS A 535 -20.30 -8.43 5.27
C LYS A 535 -20.11 -7.04 5.93
N ALA A 536 -20.34 -6.92 7.24
CA ALA A 536 -20.24 -5.63 7.96
C ALA A 536 -18.80 -5.09 8.10
N LYS A 537 -17.78 -5.95 8.11
CA LYS A 537 -16.36 -5.53 8.15
C LYS A 537 -15.71 -5.46 6.77
N ALA A 538 -16.38 -5.94 5.73
CA ALA A 538 -15.89 -5.78 4.37
C ALA A 538 -15.89 -4.29 4.01
N LYS A 539 -14.73 -3.75 3.63
CA LYS A 539 -14.60 -2.33 3.22
C LYS A 539 -15.32 -2.04 1.90
N ASN A 540 -15.47 -3.06 1.08
CA ASN A 540 -16.01 -3.01 -0.27
C ASN A 540 -16.93 -4.22 -0.51
N LYS A 541 -17.58 -4.27 -1.67
CA LYS A 541 -18.62 -5.26 -1.99
C LYS A 541 -18.07 -6.67 -2.19
N ILE A 542 -18.86 -7.67 -1.83
CA ILE A 542 -18.53 -9.10 -1.99
C ILE A 542 -19.60 -9.87 -2.78
N ASP A 543 -20.52 -9.17 -3.43
CA ASP A 543 -21.81 -9.71 -3.91
C ASP A 543 -21.62 -10.87 -4.90
N VAL A 544 -20.63 -10.76 -5.79
CA VAL A 544 -20.31 -11.84 -6.74
C VAL A 544 -19.83 -13.09 -6.00
N PHE A 545 -18.95 -12.94 -5.01
CA PHE A 545 -18.50 -14.06 -4.18
C PHE A 545 -19.66 -14.67 -3.39
N ALA A 546 -20.57 -13.84 -2.84
CA ALA A 546 -21.75 -14.33 -2.11
C ALA A 546 -22.64 -15.20 -3.01
N SER A 547 -22.95 -14.73 -4.22
CA SER A 547 -23.74 -15.50 -5.18
C SER A 547 -23.03 -16.80 -5.62
N GLN A 548 -21.70 -16.81 -5.78
CA GLN A 548 -20.95 -18.04 -6.07
C GLN A 548 -20.98 -19.02 -4.89
N LEU A 549 -20.86 -18.50 -3.67
CA LEU A 549 -20.93 -19.31 -2.45
C LEU A 549 -22.32 -19.95 -2.30
N ASP A 550 -23.41 -19.25 -2.62
CA ASP A 550 -24.75 -19.82 -2.57
C ASP A 550 -24.93 -20.98 -3.55
N ALA A 551 -24.45 -20.84 -4.79
CA ALA A 551 -24.42 -21.94 -5.77
C ALA A 551 -23.62 -23.13 -5.23
N PHE A 552 -22.46 -22.85 -4.63
CA PHE A 552 -21.58 -23.87 -4.07
C PHE A 552 -22.23 -24.61 -2.88
N VAL A 553 -22.87 -23.88 -1.97
CA VAL A 553 -23.57 -24.44 -0.79
C VAL A 553 -24.67 -25.41 -1.23
N ILE A 554 -25.51 -25.00 -2.19
CA ILE A 554 -26.59 -25.86 -2.69
C ILE A 554 -26.03 -27.11 -3.36
N TYR A 555 -24.99 -26.98 -4.18
CA TYR A 555 -24.37 -28.14 -4.80
C TYR A 555 -23.79 -29.11 -3.76
N GLU A 556 -23.06 -28.62 -2.76
CA GLU A 556 -22.48 -29.51 -1.74
C GLU A 556 -23.56 -30.19 -0.88
N LYS A 557 -24.68 -29.51 -0.61
CA LYS A 557 -25.82 -30.09 0.11
C LYS A 557 -26.54 -31.18 -0.68
N LYS A 558 -26.62 -31.03 -2.00
CA LYS A 558 -27.37 -31.91 -2.91
C LYS A 558 -26.45 -32.70 -3.85
N LYS A 559 -25.20 -32.90 -3.47
CA LYS A 559 -24.16 -33.44 -4.34
C LYS A 559 -24.53 -34.80 -4.93
N ASP A 560 -25.13 -35.67 -4.11
CA ASP A 560 -25.55 -37.01 -4.52
C ASP A 560 -26.68 -36.97 -5.56
N GLU A 561 -27.59 -36.00 -5.47
CA GLU A 561 -28.68 -35.79 -6.43
C GLU A 561 -28.19 -35.10 -7.72
N LEU A 562 -27.31 -34.10 -7.58
CA LEU A 562 -26.95 -33.21 -8.68
C LEU A 562 -25.78 -33.72 -9.52
N SER A 563 -24.92 -34.59 -8.97
CA SER A 563 -23.73 -35.10 -9.67
C SER A 563 -24.04 -35.81 -10.99
N TYR A 564 -25.19 -36.48 -11.10
CA TYR A 564 -25.65 -37.15 -12.31
C TYR A 564 -25.73 -36.21 -13.53
N TYR A 565 -26.05 -34.94 -13.32
CA TYR A 565 -26.21 -33.95 -14.41
C TYR A 565 -24.89 -33.47 -15.03
N PHE A 566 -23.75 -33.82 -14.42
CA PHE A 566 -22.42 -33.36 -14.83
C PHE A 566 -21.50 -34.48 -15.31
N ASN A 567 -22.01 -35.72 -15.37
CA ASN A 567 -21.28 -36.90 -15.83
C ASN A 567 -21.43 -37.17 -17.32
#